data_AF-A0AAW4X4Z3-F1
#
_entry.id   AF-A0AAW4X4Z3-F1
#
_cell.length_a   1.000
_cell.length_b   1.000
_cell.length_c   1.000
_cell.angle_alpha   90.00
_cell.angle_beta   90.00
_cell.angle_gamma   90.00
#
_symmetry.space_group_name_H-M   'P 1'
#
loop_
_entity.id
_entity.type
_entity.pdbx_description
1 polymer ?
#
loop_
_entity_poly.entity_id
_entity_poly.type
_entity_poly.pdbx_seq_one_letter_code
_entity_poly.pdbx_strand_id
1 'polypeptide(L)'
;MLDDATINKIADAIADRINQKQQQPSTMKFEEARHELFHDKSREWIKYYILYQYPEVLTDNGGWITPPKHQGVRIKVLDVKVAKKWLKQNEQKIDWTAPEPITLRRQAGLAKPIKRNKSNNIRI
;
A
#
# COMPACT_ATOMS: atom_id res chain seq x y z
N MET A 1 46.45 -19.09 -8.32
CA MET A 1 45.46 -18.85 -7.26
C MET A 1 45.22 -17.35 -7.21
N LEU A 2 43.95 -16.92 -7.08
CA LEU A 2 43.65 -15.55 -6.66
C LEU A 2 44.13 -15.41 -5.21
N ASP A 3 44.74 -14.28 -4.87
CA ASP A 3 45.15 -13.98 -3.50
C ASP A 3 43.97 -13.46 -2.67
N ASP A 4 44.05 -13.64 -1.35
CA ASP A 4 42.99 -13.25 -0.42
C ASP A 4 42.66 -11.76 -0.52
N ALA A 5 43.64 -10.93 -0.85
CA ALA A 5 43.45 -9.50 -1.07
C ALA A 5 42.53 -9.20 -2.27
N THR A 6 42.66 -9.96 -3.37
CA THR A 6 41.77 -9.81 -4.53
C THR A 6 40.37 -10.35 -4.23
N ILE A 7 40.27 -11.45 -3.48
CA ILE A 7 38.98 -12.01 -3.06
C ILE A 7 38.21 -11.00 -2.20
N ASN A 8 38.86 -10.38 -1.21
CA ASN A 8 38.23 -9.39 -0.35
C ASN A 8 37.77 -8.14 -1.12
N LYS A 9 38.59 -7.63 -2.05
CA LYS A 9 38.20 -6.50 -2.90
C LYS A 9 36.97 -6.79 -3.77
N ILE A 10 36.86 -8.02 -4.29
CA ILE A 10 35.69 -8.44 -5.06
C ILE A 10 34.46 -8.54 -4.16
N ALA A 11 34.60 -9.08 -2.94
CA ALA A 11 33.51 -9.15 -1.98
C ALA A 11 32.98 -7.76 -1.59
N ASP A 12 33.87 -6.82 -1.31
CA ASP A 12 33.51 -5.43 -0.98
C ASP A 12 32.79 -4.74 -2.15
N ALA A 13 33.33 -4.86 -3.36
CA ALA A 13 32.70 -4.29 -4.56
C ALA A 13 31.31 -4.88 -4.84
N ILE A 14 31.11 -6.17 -4.54
CA ILE A 14 29.79 -6.82 -4.66
C ILE A 14 28.84 -6.30 -3.57
N ALA A 15 29.30 -6.18 -2.33
CA ALA A 15 28.52 -5.67 -1.22
C ALA A 15 28.05 -4.23 -1.49
N ASP A 16 28.94 -3.36 -1.95
CA ASP A 16 28.62 -1.98 -2.34
C ASP A 16 27.59 -1.93 -3.47
N ARG A 17 27.72 -2.80 -4.47
CA ARG A 17 26.82 -2.85 -5.62
C ARG A 17 25.43 -3.38 -5.25
N ILE A 18 25.36 -4.32 -4.31
CA ILE A 18 24.10 -4.80 -3.71
C ILE A 18 23.45 -3.67 -2.91
N ASN A 19 24.23 -2.97 -2.07
CA ASN A 19 23.75 -1.85 -1.26
C ASN A 19 23.23 -0.69 -2.13
N GLN A 20 23.93 -0.34 -3.20
CA GLN A 20 23.51 0.70 -4.14
C GLN A 20 22.19 0.33 -4.86
N LYS A 21 22.03 -0.93 -5.30
CA LYS A 21 20.75 -1.40 -5.89
C LYS A 21 19.61 -1.38 -4.89
N GLN A 22 19.91 -1.64 -3.62
CA GLN A 22 18.94 -1.59 -2.54
C GLN A 22 18.55 -0.14 -2.15
N GLN A 23 19.38 0.86 -2.45
CA GLN A 23 19.16 2.25 -2.06
C GLN A 23 18.33 3.08 -3.05
N GLN A 24 17.97 2.57 -4.23
CA GLN A 24 17.03 3.32 -5.07
C GLN A 24 15.67 3.41 -4.37
N PRO A 25 15.14 4.62 -4.12
CA PRO A 25 13.81 4.78 -3.53
C PRO A 25 12.82 4.14 -4.50
N SER A 26 12.30 2.99 -4.12
CA SER A 26 11.25 2.30 -4.87
C SER A 26 9.97 3.08 -4.64
N THR A 27 9.83 4.20 -5.36
CA THR A 27 8.56 4.90 -5.43
C THR A 27 7.62 4.03 -6.26
N MET A 28 6.46 3.73 -5.71
CA MET A 28 5.47 2.87 -6.34
C MET A 28 4.17 3.64 -6.53
N LYS A 29 3.54 3.46 -7.70
CA LYS A 29 2.23 4.06 -7.95
C LYS A 29 1.21 3.41 -7.03
N PHE A 30 0.19 4.17 -6.62
CA PHE A 30 -0.80 3.63 -5.69
C PHE A 30 -1.51 2.36 -6.21
N GLU A 31 -1.75 2.24 -7.52
CA GLU A 31 -2.37 1.03 -8.05
C GLU A 31 -1.46 -0.20 -7.96
N GLU A 32 -0.17 -0.06 -8.22
CA GLU A 32 0.80 -1.14 -8.01
C GLU A 32 0.85 -1.51 -6.52
N ALA A 33 0.87 -0.50 -5.65
CA ALA A 33 0.85 -0.71 -4.20
C ALA A 33 -0.42 -1.42 -3.72
N ARG A 34 -1.58 -1.20 -4.36
CA ARG A 34 -2.82 -1.93 -4.02
C ARG A 34 -2.66 -3.42 -4.24
N HIS A 35 -2.10 -3.80 -5.38
CA HIS A 35 -1.88 -5.19 -5.72
C HIS A 35 -0.80 -5.83 -4.84
N GLU A 36 0.34 -5.15 -4.66
CA GLU A 36 1.51 -5.74 -4.00
C GLU A 36 1.49 -5.62 -2.47
N LEU A 37 0.98 -4.53 -1.92
CA LEU A 37 1.08 -4.20 -0.48
C LEU A 37 -0.26 -4.32 0.24
N PHE A 38 -1.37 -4.09 -0.43
CA PHE A 38 -2.68 -4.00 0.20
C PHE A 38 -3.64 -5.10 -0.26
N HIS A 39 -3.16 -6.25 -0.74
CA HIS A 39 -3.98 -7.42 -1.06
C HIS A 39 -5.23 -7.10 -1.91
N ASP A 40 -5.05 -6.31 -2.98
CA ASP A 40 -6.09 -5.88 -3.91
C ASP A 40 -7.23 -5.02 -3.31
N LYS A 41 -7.09 -4.57 -2.06
CA LYS A 41 -8.12 -3.72 -1.42
C LYS A 41 -8.40 -2.46 -2.22
N SER A 42 -9.64 -1.98 -2.16
CA SER A 42 -10.02 -0.78 -2.89
C SER A 42 -9.32 0.46 -2.35
N ARG A 43 -9.29 1.52 -3.16
CA ARG A 43 -8.73 2.82 -2.74
C ARG A 43 -9.46 3.37 -1.51
N GLU A 44 -10.78 3.21 -1.42
CA GLU A 44 -11.57 3.72 -0.30
C GLU A 44 -11.35 2.89 0.97
N TRP A 45 -11.20 1.57 0.83
CA TRP A 45 -10.82 0.70 1.93
C TRP A 45 -9.47 1.12 2.53
N ILE A 46 -8.45 1.33 1.70
CA ILE A 46 -7.10 1.71 2.16
C ILE A 46 -7.11 3.09 2.80
N LYS A 47 -7.81 4.07 2.21
CA LYS A 47 -7.95 5.40 2.82
C LYS A 47 -8.54 5.32 4.21
N TYR A 48 -9.56 4.50 4.41
CA TYR A 48 -10.24 4.41 5.70
C TYR A 48 -9.44 3.59 6.71
N TYR A 49 -9.09 2.34 6.40
CA TYR A 49 -8.50 1.43 7.38
C TYR A 49 -6.99 1.58 7.55
N ILE A 50 -6.30 2.20 6.59
CA ILE A 50 -4.86 2.46 6.69
C ILE A 50 -4.62 3.95 6.94
N LEU A 51 -4.97 4.82 5.98
CA LEU A 51 -4.52 6.22 6.04
C LEU A 51 -5.21 7.05 7.13
N TYR A 52 -6.50 6.81 7.36
CA TYR A 52 -7.27 7.54 8.37
C TYR A 52 -7.05 6.98 9.78
N GLN A 53 -6.96 5.65 9.93
CA GLN A 53 -6.72 5.03 11.25
C GLN A 53 -5.25 5.15 11.70
N TYR A 54 -4.30 5.17 10.77
CA TYR A 54 -2.86 5.21 11.05
C TYR A 54 -2.21 6.43 10.36
N PRO A 55 -2.47 7.66 10.85
CA PRO A 55 -1.95 8.87 10.22
C PRO A 55 -0.42 8.94 10.20
N GLU A 56 0.28 8.19 11.05
CA GLU A 56 1.75 8.11 11.08
C GLU A 56 2.36 7.53 9.79
N VAL A 57 1.58 6.81 8.98
CA VAL A 57 2.04 6.30 7.69
C VAL A 57 2.13 7.41 6.64
N LEU A 58 1.51 8.57 6.87
CA LEU A 58 1.50 9.69 5.94
C LEU A 58 2.82 10.45 5.96
N THR A 59 3.28 10.88 4.79
CA THR A 59 4.54 11.64 4.67
C THR A 59 4.52 12.98 5.41
N ASP A 60 3.34 13.59 5.60
CA ASP A 60 3.20 14.81 6.42
C ASP A 60 3.60 14.55 7.89
N ASN A 61 3.55 13.28 8.34
CA ASN A 61 3.91 12.82 9.69
C ASN A 61 5.23 12.01 9.70
N GLY A 62 6.04 12.09 8.64
CA GLY A 62 7.29 11.33 8.51
C GLY A 62 7.13 9.88 8.03
N GLY A 63 5.93 9.51 7.57
CA GLY A 63 5.64 8.20 7.01
C GLY A 63 6.04 8.03 5.54
N TRP A 64 5.54 6.97 4.92
CA TRP A 64 6.00 6.44 3.63
C TRP A 64 4.99 6.59 2.48
N ILE A 65 3.77 7.07 2.74
CA ILE A 65 2.75 7.28 1.70
C ILE A 65 2.24 8.72 1.66
N THR A 66 2.03 9.26 0.46
CA THR A 66 1.57 10.64 0.33
C THR A 66 0.11 10.80 0.79
N PRO A 67 -0.21 11.90 1.49
CA PRO A 67 -1.57 12.17 1.98
C PRO A 67 -2.53 12.49 0.83
N PRO A 68 -3.81 12.04 0.94
CA PRO A 68 -4.86 12.39 -0.02
C PRO A 68 -5.38 13.81 0.26
N LYS A 69 -4.61 14.85 -0.06
CA LYS A 69 -4.95 16.24 0.31
C LYS A 69 -6.19 16.82 -0.40
N HIS A 70 -6.31 16.67 -1.73
CA HIS A 70 -7.39 17.30 -2.52
C HIS A 70 -7.72 16.44 -3.76
N GLN A 71 -8.85 16.74 -4.43
CA GLN A 71 -9.18 16.12 -5.72
C GLN A 71 -8.03 16.29 -6.73
N GLY A 72 -7.64 15.20 -7.39
CA GLY A 72 -6.58 15.19 -8.40
C GLY A 72 -5.17 14.88 -7.89
N VAL A 73 -4.91 14.92 -6.58
CA VAL A 73 -3.60 14.54 -6.05
C VAL A 73 -3.42 13.01 -6.10
N ARG A 74 -2.39 12.56 -6.80
CA ARG A 74 -2.06 11.13 -6.91
C ARG A 74 -1.38 10.67 -5.62
N ILE A 75 -1.99 9.69 -4.96
CA ILE A 75 -1.35 8.95 -3.87
C ILE A 75 -0.16 8.17 -4.45
N LYS A 76 0.97 8.16 -3.73
CA LYS A 76 2.19 7.41 -4.07
C LYS A 76 2.80 6.86 -2.80
N VAL A 77 3.33 5.65 -2.89
CA VAL A 77 4.21 5.08 -1.85
C VAL A 77 5.62 5.53 -2.21
N LEU A 78 6.26 6.30 -1.34
CA LEU A 78 7.59 6.86 -1.59
C LEU A 78 8.71 5.91 -1.19
N ASP A 79 8.46 5.07 -0.18
CA ASP A 79 9.39 4.06 0.30
C ASP A 79 8.68 2.71 0.50
N VAL A 80 8.75 1.85 -0.51
CA VAL A 80 8.13 0.51 -0.47
C VAL A 80 8.75 -0.39 0.58
N LYS A 81 10.03 -0.23 0.91
CA LYS A 81 10.68 -1.09 1.92
C LYS A 81 10.14 -0.77 3.30
N VAL A 82 10.06 0.50 3.64
CA VAL A 82 9.47 0.96 4.90
C VAL A 82 7.99 0.57 4.95
N ALA A 83 7.26 0.74 3.84
CA ALA A 83 5.87 0.30 3.73
C ALA A 83 5.69 -1.19 4.07
N LYS A 84 6.46 -2.07 3.42
CA LYS A 84 6.42 -3.52 3.67
C LYS A 84 6.73 -3.87 5.12
N LYS A 85 7.76 -3.22 5.70
CA LYS A 85 8.14 -3.45 7.09
C LYS A 85 7.01 -3.04 8.05
N TRP A 86 6.44 -1.86 7.85
CA TRP A 86 5.35 -1.36 8.68
C TRP A 86 4.10 -2.24 8.56
N LEU A 87 3.73 -2.64 7.34
CA LEU A 87 2.58 -3.52 7.09
C LEU A 87 2.76 -4.87 7.77
N LYS A 88 3.93 -5.51 7.67
CA LYS A 88 4.22 -6.77 8.36
C LYS A 88 4.13 -6.63 9.88
N GLN A 89 4.57 -5.51 10.43
CA GLN A 89 4.53 -5.26 11.89
C GLN A 89 3.11 -4.99 12.41
N ASN A 90 2.23 -4.44 11.57
CA ASN A 90 0.87 -4.08 11.94
C ASN A 90 -0.18 -5.00 11.31
N GLU A 91 0.23 -6.06 10.62
CA GLU A 91 -0.63 -6.98 9.87
C GLU A 91 -1.76 -7.53 10.75
N GLN A 92 -1.45 -7.90 11.98
CA GLN A 92 -2.40 -8.46 12.94
C GLN A 92 -3.33 -7.41 13.57
N LYS A 93 -2.98 -6.12 13.51
CA LYS A 93 -3.81 -5.03 14.03
C LYS A 93 -4.85 -4.56 12.99
N ILE A 94 -4.60 -4.86 11.72
CA ILE A 94 -5.46 -4.46 10.61
C ILE A 94 -6.44 -5.61 10.34
N ASP A 95 -7.74 -5.34 10.47
CA ASP A 95 -8.76 -6.29 10.02
C ASP A 95 -8.85 -6.25 8.49
N TRP A 96 -8.04 -7.07 7.83
CA TRP A 96 -8.04 -7.21 6.36
C TRP A 96 -9.33 -7.79 5.78
N THR A 97 -10.21 -8.33 6.62
CA THR A 97 -11.50 -8.87 6.18
C THR A 97 -12.63 -7.86 6.30
N ALA A 98 -12.35 -6.68 6.85
CA ALA A 98 -13.33 -5.63 7.06
C ALA A 98 -14.03 -5.24 5.74
N PRO A 99 -15.35 -4.99 5.79
CA PRO A 99 -16.10 -4.60 4.60
C PRO A 99 -15.71 -3.21 4.12
N GLU A 100 -16.02 -2.93 2.87
CA GLU A 100 -15.88 -1.59 2.29
C GLU A 100 -16.57 -0.52 3.17
N PRO A 101 -15.92 0.63 3.45
CA PRO A 101 -16.49 1.67 4.30
C PRO A 101 -17.85 2.20 3.81
N ILE A 102 -18.08 2.22 2.50
CA ILE A 102 -19.40 2.56 1.95
C ILE A 102 -20.48 1.55 2.33
N THR A 103 -20.12 0.27 2.49
CA THR A 103 -21.02 -0.77 2.98
C THR A 103 -21.35 -0.55 4.44
N LEU A 104 -20.37 -0.17 5.28
CA LEU A 104 -20.63 0.22 6.67
C LEU A 104 -21.54 1.44 6.76
N ARG A 105 -21.28 2.49 5.96
CA ARG A 105 -22.14 3.68 5.91
C ARG A 105 -23.57 3.34 5.47
N ARG A 106 -23.74 2.38 4.55
CA ARG A 106 -25.07 1.88 4.14
C ARG A 106 -25.76 1.11 5.27
N GLN A 107 -25.04 0.21 5.96
CA GLN A 107 -25.57 -0.52 7.11
C GLN A 107 -26.00 0.42 8.23
N ALA A 108 -25.25 1.50 8.45
CA ALA A 108 -25.59 2.55 9.40
C ALA A 108 -26.68 3.54 8.90
N GLY A 109 -27.24 3.35 7.71
CA GLY A 109 -28.25 4.25 7.13
C GLY A 109 -27.73 5.61 6.66
N LEU A 110 -26.41 5.83 6.68
CA LEU A 110 -25.73 7.08 6.31
C LEU A 110 -25.49 7.22 4.80
N ALA A 111 -25.81 6.20 4.00
CA ALA A 111 -25.64 6.20 2.55
C ALA A 111 -26.82 5.53 1.84
N LYS A 112 -27.18 6.04 0.66
CA LYS A 112 -28.31 5.54 -0.13
C LYS A 112 -28.13 4.04 -0.47
N PRO A 113 -29.20 3.22 -0.39
CA PRO A 113 -29.16 1.82 -0.75
C PRO A 113 -28.79 1.64 -2.22
N ILE A 114 -28.13 0.53 -2.54
CA ILE A 114 -27.78 0.18 -3.92
C ILE A 114 -29.10 -0.07 -4.67
N LYS A 115 -29.41 0.77 -5.68
CA LYS A 115 -30.54 0.52 -6.58
C LYS A 115 -30.24 -0.74 -7.38
N ARG A 116 -30.84 -1.87 -7.03
CA ARG A 116 -30.78 -3.09 -7.83
C ARG A 116 -31.64 -2.86 -9.07
N ASN A 117 -31.03 -2.77 -10.25
CA ASN A 117 -31.79 -2.68 -11.49
C ASN A 117 -32.51 -4.01 -11.73
N LYS A 118 -33.85 -4.02 -11.67
CA LYS A 118 -34.67 -5.15 -12.11
C LYS A 118 -34.62 -5.20 -13.65
N SER A 119 -33.63 -5.88 -14.20
CA SER A 119 -33.59 -6.16 -15.64
C SER A 119 -32.96 -7.54 -15.88
N ASN A 120 -33.79 -8.58 -15.81
CA ASN A 120 -34.14 -9.37 -16.99
C ASN A 120 -35.22 -10.38 -16.63
N ASN A 121 -36.42 -10.14 -17.17
CA ASN A 121 -37.45 -11.13 -17.37
C ASN A 121 -36.85 -12.28 -18.20
N ILE A 122 -36.61 -13.44 -17.58
CA ILE A 122 -36.62 -14.69 -18.32
C ILE A 122 -38.10 -15.04 -18.48
N ARG A 123 -38.66 -14.70 -19.63
CA ARG A 123 -39.91 -15.32 -20.08
C ARG A 123 -39.53 -16.66 -20.70
N ILE A 124 -40.11 -17.71 -20.12
CA ILE A 124 -40.11 -19.10 -20.59
C ILE A 124 -40.94 -19.18 -21.86
#